data_AF-A0A8B8F3I0-F1
#
_entry.id   AF-A0A8B8F3I0-F1
#
_cell.length_a   1.000
_cell.length_b   1.000
_cell.length_c   1.000
_cell.angle_alpha   90.00
_cell.angle_beta   90.00
_cell.angle_gamma   90.00
#
_symmetry.space_group_name_H-M   'P 1'
#
loop_
_entity.id
_entity.type
_entity.pdbx_description
1 polymer ?
#
loop_
_entity_poly.entity_id
_entity_poly.type
_entity_poly.pdbx_seq_one_letter_code
_entity_poly.pdbx_strand_id
1 'polypeptide(L)'
;MVPRHIKEEAHYYLEKVKSESSNGMSSNEFLDNLMYLNQSSIKQNKEVFSYLMNKLLDERTYYIGYSRYILMKYANVYGGIIEYELIPNPKALSKALNFVLVCLSSRPHSKLFDFGIRALNRFHNSLKNRGEFFENVAAIPHFGKFPSHLIASIAEYRECTTERVKEEVTNSQQSPVICTPTTTLDPDTRSVDQVKCDFEKLDRTENGKNRIRSIINNLYVNKIREKSDEIKAIMGEELVQWFAAYLVEHRIQFEFNLHSLYLDLLDQIGNEQLNVLIMEKTTENIRSLLDNNTHNNKALLKNLGHWLGLITLAKNKPLPFDKGYLKSIIVEASGVEELMYTVPFVAKVLVSCAKSQAFAPKSPWTLSILKTLADVHKLPNIKLNLMFEVEVLCKSLNIHLERL
;
A
#
# COMPACT_ATOMS: atom_id res chain seq x y z
N MET A 1 18.77 -13.88 3.77
CA MET A 1 17.95 -13.41 2.63
C MET A 1 17.13 -14.60 2.13
N VAL A 2 15.79 -14.49 2.05
CA VAL A 2 14.94 -15.62 1.63
C VAL A 2 15.17 -15.93 0.14
N PRO A 3 15.46 -17.19 -0.25
CA PRO A 3 15.66 -17.60 -1.65
C PRO A 3 14.50 -17.22 -2.57
N ARG A 4 14.82 -16.93 -3.83
CA ARG A 4 13.84 -16.47 -4.83
C ARG A 4 12.72 -17.47 -5.09
N HIS A 5 13.05 -18.75 -5.24
CA HIS A 5 12.08 -19.81 -5.50
C HIS A 5 11.04 -19.94 -4.37
N ILE A 6 11.44 -19.75 -3.12
CA ILE A 6 10.53 -19.77 -1.96
C ILE A 6 9.51 -18.63 -2.01
N LYS A 7 9.97 -17.44 -2.42
CA LYS A 7 9.08 -16.27 -2.57
C LYS A 7 8.09 -16.47 -3.71
N GLU A 8 8.56 -16.99 -4.85
CA GLU A 8 7.74 -17.24 -6.03
C GLU A 8 6.67 -18.30 -5.73
N GLU A 9 7.03 -19.37 -5.04
CA GLU A 9 6.10 -20.43 -4.65
C GLU A 9 5.06 -19.94 -3.63
N ALA A 10 5.46 -19.20 -2.59
CA ALA A 10 4.52 -18.62 -1.65
C ALA A 10 3.58 -17.59 -2.31
N HIS A 11 4.11 -16.78 -3.24
CA HIS A 11 3.31 -15.83 -4.00
C HIS A 11 2.28 -16.55 -4.88
N TYR A 12 2.67 -17.66 -5.52
CA TYR A 12 1.76 -18.50 -6.29
C TYR A 12 0.55 -18.96 -5.47
N TYR A 13 0.77 -19.49 -4.26
CA TYR A 13 -0.34 -19.91 -3.38
C TYR A 13 -1.27 -18.74 -3.02
N LEU A 14 -0.70 -17.57 -2.68
CA LEU A 14 -1.49 -16.39 -2.31
C LEU A 14 -2.31 -15.84 -3.48
N GLU A 15 -1.74 -15.76 -4.68
CA GLU A 15 -2.47 -15.31 -5.88
C GLU A 15 -3.56 -16.31 -6.26
N LYS A 16 -3.29 -17.62 -6.11
CA LYS A 16 -4.29 -18.66 -6.38
C LYS A 16 -5.50 -18.57 -5.45
N VAL A 17 -5.30 -18.35 -4.15
CA VAL A 17 -6.45 -18.21 -3.23
C VAL A 17 -7.21 -16.89 -3.44
N LYS A 18 -6.52 -15.83 -3.88
CA LYS A 18 -7.12 -14.53 -4.25
C LYS A 18 -7.88 -14.56 -5.57
N SER A 19 -7.52 -15.46 -6.49
CA SER A 19 -8.16 -15.55 -7.81
C SER A 19 -9.67 -15.84 -7.71
N GLU A 20 -10.45 -15.03 -8.41
CA GLU A 20 -11.91 -15.18 -8.58
C GLU A 20 -12.28 -16.00 -9.83
N SER A 21 -11.29 -16.39 -10.64
CA SER A 21 -11.50 -17.23 -11.82
C SER A 21 -11.70 -18.71 -11.46
N SER A 22 -12.22 -19.51 -12.40
CA SER A 22 -12.35 -20.97 -12.28
C SER A 22 -11.00 -21.69 -12.03
N ASN A 23 -9.88 -21.02 -12.33
CA ASN A 23 -8.52 -21.53 -12.10
C ASN A 23 -7.96 -21.11 -10.73
N GLY A 24 -8.77 -20.49 -9.87
CA GLY A 24 -8.43 -20.14 -8.49
C GLY A 24 -8.50 -21.32 -7.53
N MET A 25 -7.88 -21.17 -6.37
CA MET A 25 -7.84 -22.16 -5.30
C MET A 25 -8.91 -21.84 -4.24
N SER A 26 -9.56 -22.87 -3.73
CA SER A 26 -10.51 -22.77 -2.60
C SER A 26 -9.77 -22.63 -1.26
N SER A 27 -10.50 -22.18 -0.22
CA SER A 27 -9.92 -22.08 1.13
C SER A 27 -9.45 -23.43 1.67
N ASN A 28 -10.17 -24.52 1.38
CA ASN A 28 -9.83 -25.85 1.87
C ASN A 28 -8.58 -26.38 1.15
N GLU A 29 -8.53 -26.29 -0.19
CA GLU A 29 -7.33 -26.69 -0.93
C GLU A 29 -6.09 -25.90 -0.47
N PHE A 30 -6.24 -24.60 -0.17
CA PHE A 30 -5.14 -23.81 0.36
C PHE A 30 -4.68 -24.30 1.74
N LEU A 31 -5.62 -24.67 2.62
CA LEU A 31 -5.31 -25.24 3.94
C LEU A 31 -4.64 -26.62 3.82
N ASP A 32 -5.11 -27.48 2.91
CA ASP A 32 -4.51 -28.78 2.64
C ASP A 32 -3.05 -28.64 2.19
N ASN A 33 -2.78 -27.67 1.31
CA ASN A 33 -1.41 -27.34 0.90
C ASN A 33 -0.57 -26.82 2.07
N LEU A 34 -1.11 -25.95 2.92
CA LEU A 34 -0.40 -25.47 4.12
C LEU A 34 -0.06 -26.62 5.08
N MET A 35 -1.00 -27.54 5.31
CA MET A 35 -0.79 -28.72 6.15
C MET A 35 0.29 -29.63 5.56
N TYR A 36 0.24 -29.88 4.24
CA TYR A 36 1.27 -30.63 3.53
C TYR A 36 2.66 -30.00 3.69
N LEU A 37 2.78 -28.68 3.47
CA LEU A 37 4.05 -27.97 3.60
C LEU A 37 4.60 -28.03 5.04
N ASN A 38 3.72 -27.94 6.05
CA ASN A 38 4.09 -28.03 7.46
C ASN A 38 4.58 -29.44 7.87
N GLN A 39 3.90 -30.49 7.38
CA GLN A 39 4.21 -31.88 7.72
C GLN A 39 5.36 -32.47 6.89
N SER A 40 5.68 -31.86 5.76
CA SER A 40 6.72 -32.33 4.85
C SER A 40 8.09 -32.44 5.53
N SER A 41 8.81 -33.53 5.26
CA SER A 41 10.20 -33.73 5.70
C SER A 41 11.21 -32.91 4.88
N ILE A 42 10.82 -32.42 3.70
CA ILE A 42 11.66 -31.61 2.81
C ILE A 42 11.87 -30.22 3.42
N LYS A 43 13.15 -29.84 3.60
CA LYS A 43 13.55 -28.53 4.18
C LYS A 43 12.93 -27.35 3.42
N GLN A 44 12.96 -27.37 2.09
CA GLN A 44 12.38 -26.31 1.25
C GLN A 44 10.90 -26.09 1.56
N ASN A 45 10.11 -27.15 1.68
CA ASN A 45 8.67 -27.04 1.96
C ASN A 45 8.41 -26.38 3.32
N LYS A 46 9.22 -26.67 4.35
CA LYS A 46 9.13 -26.01 5.66
C LYS A 46 9.49 -24.53 5.60
N GLU A 47 10.45 -24.16 4.76
CA GLU A 47 10.82 -22.76 4.54
C GLU A 47 9.72 -22.01 3.77
N VAL A 48 9.10 -22.63 2.76
CA VAL A 48 7.91 -22.12 2.07
C VAL A 48 6.76 -21.94 3.04
N PHE A 49 6.45 -22.94 3.88
CA PHE A 49 5.43 -22.82 4.93
C PHE A 49 5.67 -21.63 5.84
N SER A 50 6.88 -21.50 6.39
CA SER A 50 7.23 -20.41 7.31
C SER A 50 7.09 -19.03 6.66
N TYR A 51 7.53 -18.90 5.41
CA TYR A 51 7.41 -17.65 4.65
C TYR A 51 5.95 -17.35 4.30
N LEU A 52 5.20 -18.35 3.84
CA LEU A 52 3.80 -18.24 3.47
C LEU A 52 2.92 -17.89 4.69
N MET A 53 3.16 -18.50 5.86
CA MET A 53 2.46 -18.17 7.10
C MET A 53 2.70 -16.73 7.55
N ASN A 54 3.95 -16.25 7.49
CA ASN A 54 4.26 -14.85 7.80
C ASN A 54 3.52 -13.91 6.83
N LYS A 55 3.56 -14.21 5.53
CA LYS A 55 2.83 -13.41 4.53
C LYS A 55 1.32 -13.45 4.74
N LEU A 56 0.74 -14.62 4.96
CA LEU A 56 -0.68 -14.80 5.25
C LEU A 56 -1.13 -13.97 6.46
N LEU A 57 -0.30 -13.92 7.50
CA LEU A 57 -0.56 -13.10 8.69
C LEU A 57 -0.31 -11.61 8.44
N ASP A 58 0.62 -11.21 7.57
CA ASP A 58 0.84 -9.80 7.19
C ASP A 58 -0.28 -9.28 6.27
N GLU A 59 -0.91 -10.16 5.50
CA GLU A 59 -1.98 -9.83 4.54
C GLU A 59 -3.19 -9.14 5.20
N ARG A 60 -3.35 -9.26 6.52
CA ARG A 60 -4.39 -8.58 7.31
C ARG A 60 -4.41 -7.06 7.10
N THR A 61 -3.24 -6.47 6.79
CA THR A 61 -3.11 -5.04 6.48
C THR A 61 -3.83 -4.62 5.19
N TYR A 62 -4.16 -5.56 4.29
CA TYR A 62 -4.83 -5.32 3.01
C TYR A 62 -6.30 -5.76 2.96
N TYR A 63 -6.81 -6.43 4.01
CA TYR A 63 -8.14 -7.06 4.01
C TYR A 63 -9.31 -6.11 3.74
N ILE A 64 -9.17 -4.83 4.03
CA ILE A 64 -10.23 -3.84 3.79
C ILE A 64 -10.41 -3.58 2.29
N GLY A 65 -9.33 -3.66 1.50
CA GLY A 65 -9.37 -3.53 0.04
C GLY A 65 -9.96 -4.76 -0.67
N TYR A 66 -10.17 -5.87 0.04
CA TYR A 66 -10.67 -7.10 -0.57
C TYR A 66 -12.19 -7.06 -0.82
N SER A 67 -12.57 -7.72 -1.92
CA SER A 67 -13.97 -8.06 -2.17
C SER A 67 -14.49 -8.91 -1.00
N ARG A 68 -15.80 -8.85 -0.71
CA ARG A 68 -16.38 -9.68 0.36
C ARG A 68 -16.10 -11.17 0.10
N TYR A 69 -16.12 -11.59 -1.16
CA TYR A 69 -15.80 -12.95 -1.56
C TYR A 69 -14.37 -13.37 -1.17
N ILE A 70 -13.36 -12.60 -1.58
CA ILE A 70 -11.95 -12.88 -1.24
C ILE A 70 -11.76 -12.83 0.28
N LEU A 71 -12.36 -11.84 0.95
CA LEU A 71 -12.23 -11.71 2.40
C LEU A 71 -12.82 -12.93 3.15
N MET A 72 -13.94 -13.49 2.69
CA MET A 72 -14.49 -14.72 3.28
C MET A 72 -13.63 -15.94 3.00
N LYS A 73 -12.95 -16.01 1.85
CA LYS A 73 -11.94 -17.06 1.61
C LYS A 73 -10.82 -16.98 2.65
N TYR A 74 -10.29 -15.79 2.88
CA TYR A 74 -9.27 -15.56 3.89
C TYR A 74 -9.81 -15.83 5.30
N ALA A 75 -11.06 -15.50 5.62
CA ALA A 75 -11.66 -15.80 6.92
C ALA A 75 -11.67 -17.31 7.21
N ASN A 76 -12.04 -18.13 6.22
CA ASN A 76 -11.98 -19.59 6.34
C ASN A 76 -10.55 -20.08 6.53
N VAL A 77 -9.58 -19.55 5.75
CA VAL A 77 -8.17 -19.91 5.90
C VAL A 77 -7.66 -19.51 7.30
N TYR A 78 -7.97 -18.29 7.75
CA TYR A 78 -7.54 -17.75 9.03
C TYR A 78 -8.12 -18.52 10.22
N GLY A 79 -9.40 -18.93 10.12
CA GLY A 79 -10.00 -19.83 11.10
C GLY A 79 -9.37 -21.22 11.07
N GLY A 80 -9.09 -21.75 9.87
CA GLY A 80 -8.48 -23.06 9.67
C GLY A 80 -7.05 -23.17 10.20
N ILE A 81 -6.21 -22.15 10.03
CA ILE A 81 -4.85 -22.18 10.60
C ILE A 81 -4.83 -22.19 12.14
N ILE A 82 -5.88 -21.67 12.79
CA ILE A 82 -6.08 -21.73 14.24
C ILE A 82 -6.62 -23.11 14.62
N GLU A 83 -7.62 -23.59 13.90
CA GLU A 83 -8.25 -24.90 14.11
C GLU A 83 -7.25 -26.06 14.01
N TYR A 84 -6.38 -26.05 13.00
CA TYR A 84 -5.36 -27.08 12.76
C TYR A 84 -4.04 -26.81 13.51
N GLU A 85 -4.00 -25.85 14.43
CA GLU A 85 -2.84 -25.52 15.26
C GLU A 85 -1.56 -25.23 14.44
N LEU A 86 -1.70 -24.64 13.25
CA LEU A 86 -0.59 -24.33 12.33
C LEU A 86 0.23 -23.12 12.78
N ILE A 87 -0.13 -22.47 13.88
CA ILE A 87 0.58 -21.35 14.49
C ILE A 87 1.31 -21.85 15.74
N PRO A 88 2.56 -22.36 15.63
CA PRO A 88 3.25 -22.99 16.75
C PRO A 88 3.69 -21.98 17.82
N ASN A 89 3.90 -20.71 17.45
CA ASN A 89 4.35 -19.68 18.38
C ASN A 89 3.16 -19.15 19.20
N PRO A 90 3.14 -19.30 20.55
CA PRO A 90 2.03 -18.85 21.38
C PRO A 90 1.75 -17.35 21.29
N LYS A 91 2.79 -16.52 21.12
CA LYS A 91 2.63 -15.06 20.95
C LYS A 91 1.98 -14.74 19.61
N ALA A 92 2.35 -15.45 18.54
CA ALA A 92 1.74 -15.27 17.23
C ALA A 92 0.28 -15.73 17.23
N LEU A 93 -0.03 -16.83 17.93
CA LEU A 93 -1.38 -17.32 18.11
C LEU A 93 -2.24 -16.34 18.90
N SER A 94 -1.75 -15.77 20.00
CA SER A 94 -2.48 -14.73 20.74
C SER A 94 -2.74 -13.49 19.88
N LYS A 95 -1.80 -13.08 19.03
CA LYS A 95 -2.02 -12.00 18.03
C LYS A 95 -3.09 -12.37 17.00
N ALA A 96 -3.14 -13.62 16.55
CA ALA A 96 -4.14 -14.10 15.61
C ALA A 96 -5.55 -14.14 16.24
N LEU A 97 -5.67 -14.65 17.47
CA LEU A 97 -6.91 -14.65 18.24
C LEU A 97 -7.40 -13.22 18.51
N ASN A 98 -6.51 -12.32 18.95
CA ASN A 98 -6.88 -10.92 19.17
C ASN A 98 -7.38 -10.26 17.87
N PHE A 99 -6.78 -10.58 16.73
CA PHE A 99 -7.29 -10.10 15.44
C PHE A 99 -8.72 -10.58 15.16
N VAL A 100 -9.04 -11.85 15.42
CA VAL A 100 -10.42 -12.36 15.30
C VAL A 100 -11.36 -11.64 16.27
N LEU A 101 -10.93 -11.40 17.51
CA LEU A 101 -11.71 -10.65 18.50
C LEU A 101 -12.04 -9.22 18.00
N VAL A 102 -11.08 -8.54 17.39
CA VAL A 102 -11.28 -7.21 16.81
C VAL A 102 -12.26 -7.25 15.63
N CYS A 103 -12.14 -8.25 14.75
CA CYS A 103 -13.12 -8.49 13.69
C CYS A 103 -14.53 -8.70 14.25
N LEU A 104 -14.68 -9.53 15.29
CA LEU A 104 -15.97 -9.78 15.97
C LEU A 104 -16.55 -8.53 16.64
N SER A 105 -15.69 -7.64 17.12
CA SER A 105 -16.06 -6.37 17.76
C SER A 105 -16.42 -5.27 16.75
N SER A 106 -16.23 -5.51 15.45
CA SER A 106 -16.61 -4.59 14.39
C SER A 106 -18.14 -4.47 14.26
N ARG A 107 -18.61 -3.40 13.58
CA ARG A 107 -20.04 -3.16 13.36
C ARG A 107 -20.74 -4.41 12.78
N PRO A 108 -21.89 -4.84 13.34
CA PRO A 108 -22.65 -5.97 12.80
C PRO A 108 -22.91 -5.82 11.30
N HIS A 109 -22.79 -6.93 10.56
CA HIS A 109 -22.93 -7.02 9.10
C HIS A 109 -21.85 -6.30 8.26
N SER A 110 -20.80 -5.75 8.87
CA SER A 110 -19.61 -5.30 8.14
C SER A 110 -18.82 -6.50 7.61
N LYS A 111 -18.02 -6.32 6.55
CA LYS A 111 -17.22 -7.43 5.99
C LYS A 111 -16.24 -8.02 7.03
N LEU A 112 -15.72 -7.19 7.93
CA LEU A 112 -14.82 -7.62 9.02
C LEU A 112 -15.58 -8.36 10.12
N PHE A 113 -16.79 -7.92 10.44
CA PHE A 113 -17.66 -8.71 11.33
C PHE A 113 -17.95 -10.09 10.74
N ASP A 114 -18.34 -10.14 9.46
CA ASP A 114 -18.57 -11.40 8.76
C ASP A 114 -17.31 -12.28 8.74
N PHE A 115 -16.12 -11.67 8.59
CA PHE A 115 -14.83 -12.36 8.69
C PHE A 115 -14.65 -12.99 10.08
N GLY A 116 -14.88 -12.21 11.13
CA GLY A 116 -14.77 -12.68 12.52
C GLY A 116 -15.69 -13.87 12.78
N ILE A 117 -16.96 -13.76 12.38
CA ILE A 117 -17.94 -14.85 12.52
C ILE A 117 -17.51 -16.09 11.75
N ARG A 118 -17.08 -15.92 10.49
CA ARG A 118 -16.65 -17.03 9.63
C ARG A 118 -15.41 -17.74 10.17
N ALA A 119 -14.44 -16.98 10.69
CA ALA A 119 -13.23 -17.52 11.30
C ALA A 119 -13.56 -18.23 12.62
N LEU A 120 -14.31 -17.59 13.52
CA LEU A 120 -14.72 -18.18 14.80
C LEU A 120 -15.48 -19.50 14.60
N ASN A 121 -16.34 -19.57 13.58
CA ASN A 121 -17.09 -20.78 13.25
C ASN A 121 -16.20 -21.99 12.93
N ARG A 122 -14.96 -21.78 12.48
CA ARG A 122 -14.00 -22.87 12.22
C ARG A 122 -13.43 -23.47 13.50
N PHE A 123 -13.00 -22.64 14.45
CA PHE A 123 -12.19 -23.09 15.59
C PHE A 123 -12.92 -23.06 16.95
N HIS A 124 -14.19 -22.65 17.01
CA HIS A 124 -14.94 -22.57 18.27
C HIS A 124 -14.90 -23.87 19.10
N ASN A 125 -14.89 -25.04 18.45
CA ASN A 125 -14.84 -26.35 19.12
C ASN A 125 -13.42 -26.87 19.43
N SER A 126 -12.37 -26.26 18.85
CA SER A 126 -10.99 -26.78 18.97
C SER A 126 -10.20 -26.15 20.11
N LEU A 127 -10.57 -24.94 20.58
CA LEU A 127 -9.86 -24.21 21.64
C LEU A 127 -10.18 -24.75 23.05
N LYS A 128 -9.76 -25.99 23.36
CA LYS A 128 -10.11 -26.66 24.63
C LYS A 128 -9.54 -26.03 25.92
N ASN A 129 -8.67 -25.01 25.86
CA ASN A 129 -8.00 -24.43 27.04
C ASN A 129 -7.80 -22.89 26.99
N ARG A 130 -8.65 -22.14 26.27
CA ARG A 130 -8.51 -20.66 26.16
C ARG A 130 -9.76 -19.90 26.61
N GLY A 131 -10.15 -20.09 27.87
CA GLY A 131 -11.30 -19.41 28.48
C GLY A 131 -11.27 -17.89 28.33
N GLU A 132 -10.11 -17.26 28.51
CA GLU A 132 -9.93 -15.81 28.38
C GLU A 132 -10.37 -15.24 27.02
N PHE A 133 -10.13 -15.96 25.91
CA PHE A 133 -10.58 -15.51 24.60
C PHE A 133 -12.11 -15.50 24.51
N PHE A 134 -12.75 -16.58 24.98
CA PHE A 134 -14.21 -16.71 24.94
C PHE A 134 -14.92 -15.75 25.91
N GLU A 135 -14.30 -15.44 27.05
CA GLU A 135 -14.76 -14.39 27.96
C GLU A 135 -14.75 -13.03 27.27
N ASN A 136 -13.66 -12.70 26.57
CA ASN A 136 -13.57 -11.47 25.80
C ASN A 136 -14.59 -11.40 24.65
N VAL A 137 -14.87 -12.53 23.98
CA VAL A 137 -15.92 -12.60 22.95
C VAL A 137 -17.31 -12.39 23.57
N ALA A 138 -17.59 -13.00 24.71
CA ALA A 138 -18.86 -12.84 25.42
C ALA A 138 -19.07 -11.41 25.96
N ALA A 139 -17.99 -10.66 26.22
CA ALA A 139 -18.02 -9.27 26.65
C ALA A 139 -18.32 -8.26 25.52
N ILE A 140 -18.39 -8.69 24.26
CA ILE A 140 -18.68 -7.80 23.13
C ILE A 140 -20.10 -7.24 23.27
N PRO A 141 -20.32 -5.91 23.16
CA PRO A 141 -21.63 -5.29 23.39
C PRO A 141 -22.76 -5.85 22.54
N HIS A 142 -22.46 -6.25 21.30
CA HIS A 142 -23.41 -6.85 20.36
C HIS A 142 -23.30 -8.38 20.26
N PHE A 143 -22.75 -9.07 21.28
CA PHE A 143 -22.66 -10.53 21.31
C PHE A 143 -24.01 -11.23 21.07
N GLY A 144 -25.11 -10.67 21.57
CA GLY A 144 -26.47 -11.20 21.33
C GLY A 144 -26.92 -11.20 19.85
N LYS A 145 -26.16 -10.59 18.93
CA LYS A 145 -26.41 -10.63 17.48
C LYS A 145 -25.62 -11.72 16.75
N PHE A 146 -24.85 -12.53 17.48
CA PHE A 146 -24.07 -13.62 16.89
C PHE A 146 -24.99 -14.79 16.50
N PRO A 147 -24.56 -15.67 15.58
CA PRO A 147 -25.28 -16.92 15.30
C PRO A 147 -25.52 -17.73 16.58
N SER A 148 -26.74 -18.27 16.72
CA SER A 148 -27.20 -18.94 17.95
C SER A 148 -26.33 -20.12 18.35
N HIS A 149 -25.80 -20.89 17.39
CA HIS A 149 -24.92 -22.02 17.68
C HIS A 149 -23.56 -21.58 18.26
N LEU A 150 -23.03 -20.42 17.86
CA LEU A 150 -21.80 -19.87 18.45
C LEU A 150 -22.04 -19.35 19.86
N ILE A 151 -23.19 -18.72 20.10
CA ILE A 151 -23.59 -18.27 21.44
C ILE A 151 -23.69 -19.48 22.38
N ALA A 152 -24.38 -20.54 21.94
CA ALA A 152 -24.56 -21.76 22.73
C ALA A 152 -23.21 -22.43 23.06
N SER A 153 -22.34 -22.61 22.07
CA SER A 153 -21.01 -23.21 22.28
C SER A 153 -20.15 -22.40 23.25
N ILE A 154 -20.14 -21.06 23.12
CA ILE A 154 -19.37 -20.20 24.02
C ILE A 154 -19.93 -20.24 25.45
N ALA A 155 -21.25 -20.32 25.62
CA ALA A 155 -21.87 -20.48 26.92
C ALA A 155 -21.49 -21.81 27.59
N GLU A 156 -21.52 -22.92 26.84
CA GLU A 156 -21.12 -24.25 27.30
C GLU A 156 -19.65 -24.27 27.79
N TYR A 157 -18.75 -23.58 27.08
CA TYR A 157 -17.36 -23.44 27.51
C TYR A 157 -17.22 -22.69 28.84
N ARG A 158 -18.02 -21.66 29.08
CA ARG A 158 -17.99 -20.89 30.33
C ARG A 158 -18.46 -21.71 31.52
N GLU A 159 -19.50 -22.52 31.34
CA GLU A 159 -20.01 -23.41 32.39
C GLU A 159 -18.98 -24.49 32.75
N CYS A 160 -18.37 -25.14 31.74
CA CYS A 160 -17.37 -26.19 31.94
C CYS A 160 -16.05 -25.70 32.57
N THR A 161 -15.65 -24.44 32.31
CA THR A 161 -14.47 -23.83 32.98
C THR A 161 -14.76 -23.45 34.43
N THR A 162 -15.97 -22.99 34.76
CA THR A 162 -16.35 -22.71 36.16
C THR A 162 -16.48 -23.96 37.03
N GLU A 163 -16.78 -25.13 36.45
CA GLU A 163 -16.84 -26.40 37.19
C GLU A 163 -15.43 -26.96 37.48
N ARG A 164 -14.49 -26.88 36.54
CA ARG A 164 -13.09 -27.35 36.74
C ARG A 164 -12.32 -26.56 37.81
N VAL A 165 -12.53 -25.25 37.88
CA VAL A 165 -11.92 -24.39 38.91
C VAL A 165 -12.48 -24.72 40.32
N LYS A 166 -13.71 -25.22 40.41
CA LYS A 166 -14.28 -25.65 41.70
C LYS A 166 -13.72 -27.00 42.15
N GLU A 167 -13.49 -27.94 41.22
CA GLU A 167 -12.92 -29.26 41.55
C GLU A 167 -11.45 -29.20 41.99
N GLU A 168 -10.62 -28.33 41.38
CA GLU A 168 -9.21 -28.16 41.76
C GLU A 168 -9.02 -27.52 43.15
N VAL A 169 -9.98 -26.70 43.61
CA VAL A 169 -9.91 -26.07 44.95
C VAL A 169 -10.32 -27.02 46.08
N THR A 170 -11.06 -28.10 45.78
CA THR A 170 -11.49 -29.10 46.78
C THR A 170 -10.46 -30.20 47.08
N ASN A 171 -9.39 -30.35 46.29
CA ASN A 171 -8.49 -31.51 46.37
C ASN A 171 -7.04 -31.18 46.75
N SER A 172 -6.82 -30.29 47.72
CA SER A 172 -5.54 -30.20 48.44
C SER A 172 -5.73 -29.78 49.90
N GLN A 173 -5.71 -30.75 50.81
CA GLN A 173 -5.57 -30.57 52.25
C GLN A 173 -4.19 -31.08 52.73
N GLN A 174 -3.62 -30.34 53.70
CA GLN A 174 -2.42 -30.59 54.54
C GLN A 174 -1.09 -30.07 53.93
N SER A 175 -0.24 -29.24 54.56
CA SER A 175 -0.09 -28.67 55.91
C SER A 175 0.93 -27.49 55.84
N PRO A 176 1.13 -26.66 56.90
CA PRO A 176 1.66 -25.30 56.77
C PRO A 176 3.19 -25.20 56.99
N VAL A 177 3.89 -24.36 56.22
CA VAL A 177 5.21 -23.86 56.59
C VAL A 177 5.33 -22.37 56.25
N ILE A 178 5.64 -21.61 57.30
CA ILE A 178 5.98 -20.19 57.35
C ILE A 178 7.36 -19.99 56.72
N CYS A 179 7.49 -19.01 55.80
CA CYS A 179 8.69 -18.17 55.66
C CYS A 179 8.44 -17.05 54.62
N THR A 180 8.14 -15.85 55.11
CA THR A 180 8.50 -14.58 54.45
C THR A 180 9.92 -14.17 54.88
N PRO A 181 10.60 -13.15 54.31
CA PRO A 181 10.37 -12.37 53.09
C PRO A 181 11.60 -12.48 52.14
N THR A 182 11.63 -11.94 50.92
CA THR A 182 12.22 -10.62 50.62
C THR A 182 12.17 -10.40 49.11
N THR A 183 11.98 -9.13 48.74
CA THR A 183 12.52 -8.43 47.56
C THR A 183 11.47 -8.03 46.52
N THR A 184 11.05 -6.77 46.70
CA THR A 184 10.73 -5.74 45.71
C THR A 184 9.57 -6.01 44.73
N LEU A 185 8.46 -5.37 45.08
CA LEU A 185 7.56 -4.69 44.15
C LEU A 185 8.36 -3.89 43.11
N ASP A 186 8.36 -4.34 41.87
CA ASP A 186 8.50 -3.46 40.70
C ASP A 186 7.09 -3.19 40.16
N PRO A 187 6.62 -1.93 40.18
CA PRO A 187 5.34 -1.55 39.61
C PRO A 187 5.52 -1.19 38.12
N ASP A 188 6.05 -2.10 37.30
CA ASP A 188 6.23 -1.86 35.86
C ASP A 188 5.73 -3.05 35.02
N THR A 189 4.41 -3.27 35.07
CA THR A 189 3.71 -3.99 34.00
C THR A 189 2.37 -3.33 33.68
N ARG A 190 2.39 -2.00 33.57
CA ARG A 190 1.33 -1.21 32.91
C ARG A 190 1.87 -0.60 31.63
N SER A 191 1.97 -1.41 30.60
CA SER A 191 1.90 -0.99 29.20
C SER A 191 2.19 -2.19 28.32
N VAL A 192 1.23 -3.10 28.22
CA VAL A 192 1.11 -3.85 26.97
C VAL A 192 0.80 -2.79 25.93
N ASP A 193 1.78 -2.45 25.09
CA ASP A 193 1.58 -1.64 23.90
C ASP A 193 0.47 -2.28 23.07
N GLN A 194 -0.75 -1.83 23.34
CA GLN A 194 -1.83 -1.90 22.38
C GLN A 194 -1.35 -1.08 21.20
N VAL A 195 -0.73 -1.75 20.24
CA VAL A 195 -0.83 -1.31 18.84
C VAL A 195 -2.32 -1.38 18.54
N LYS A 196 -3.03 -0.31 18.90
CA LYS A 196 -4.42 -0.08 18.58
C LYS A 196 -4.43 0.18 17.08
N CYS A 197 -4.45 -0.89 16.29
CA CYS A 197 -4.91 -0.78 14.92
C CYS A 197 -6.35 -0.29 15.01
N ASP A 198 -6.57 1.02 14.94
CA ASP A 198 -7.91 1.59 14.87
C ASP A 198 -8.51 1.18 13.53
N PHE A 199 -9.19 0.03 13.51
CA PHE A 199 -9.87 -0.47 12.32
C PHE A 199 -10.92 0.52 11.81
N GLU A 200 -11.49 1.37 12.67
CA GLU A 200 -12.35 2.48 12.23
C GLU A 200 -11.59 3.56 11.46
N LYS A 201 -10.35 3.88 11.88
CA LYS A 201 -9.48 4.81 11.15
C LYS A 201 -9.00 4.18 9.83
N LEU A 202 -8.65 2.89 9.85
CA LEU A 202 -8.23 2.14 8.67
C LEU A 202 -9.38 1.95 7.65
N ASP A 203 -10.61 1.73 8.12
CA ASP A 203 -11.84 1.66 7.31
C ASP A 203 -12.18 3.03 6.71
N ARG A 204 -12.06 4.13 7.47
CA ARG A 204 -12.20 5.50 6.93
C ARG A 204 -11.14 5.81 5.87
N THR A 205 -9.89 5.45 6.12
CA THR A 205 -8.78 5.66 5.18
C THR A 205 -8.99 4.84 3.91
N GLU A 206 -9.26 3.53 3.97
CA GLU A 206 -9.44 2.74 2.73
C GLU A 206 -10.72 3.09 1.96
N ASN A 207 -11.82 3.42 2.66
CA ASN A 207 -13.01 3.97 2.01
C ASN A 207 -12.70 5.30 1.32
N GLY A 208 -11.88 6.15 1.95
CA GLY A 208 -11.34 7.37 1.34
C GLY A 208 -10.54 7.08 0.08
N LYS A 209 -9.60 6.13 0.11
CA LYS A 209 -8.80 5.74 -1.06
C LYS A 209 -9.67 5.23 -2.21
N ASN A 210 -10.63 4.35 -1.92
CA ASN A 210 -11.54 3.80 -2.92
C ASN A 210 -12.45 4.89 -3.51
N ARG A 211 -12.91 5.83 -2.69
CA ARG A 211 -13.67 6.98 -3.17
C ARG A 211 -12.84 7.86 -4.09
N ILE A 212 -11.61 8.18 -3.71
CA ILE A 212 -10.67 8.95 -4.56
C ILE A 212 -10.40 8.21 -5.87
N ARG A 213 -10.08 6.90 -5.85
CA ARG A 213 -9.90 6.09 -7.08
C ARG A 213 -11.11 6.20 -8.01
N SER A 214 -12.31 6.05 -7.45
CA SER A 214 -13.57 6.14 -8.20
C SER A 214 -13.76 7.53 -8.81
N ILE A 215 -13.43 8.59 -8.07
CA ILE A 215 -13.49 9.97 -8.54
C ILE A 215 -12.51 10.18 -9.70
N ILE A 216 -11.24 9.80 -9.54
CA ILE A 216 -10.21 10.02 -10.57
C ILE A 216 -10.53 9.20 -11.84
N ASN A 217 -11.06 7.98 -11.70
CA ASN A 217 -11.48 7.15 -12.85
C ASN A 217 -12.60 7.79 -13.69
N ASN A 218 -13.45 8.61 -13.07
CA ASN A 218 -14.63 9.20 -13.70
C ASN A 218 -14.55 10.74 -13.72
N LEU A 219 -13.33 11.28 -13.71
CA LEU A 219 -13.11 12.72 -13.69
C LEU A 219 -13.24 13.31 -15.10
N TYR A 220 -14.05 14.36 -15.21
CA TYR A 220 -14.24 15.14 -16.44
C TYR A 220 -14.18 16.62 -16.11
N VAL A 221 -13.85 17.46 -17.11
CA VAL A 221 -13.63 18.90 -16.94
C VAL A 221 -14.78 19.60 -16.21
N ASN A 222 -16.03 19.31 -16.59
CA ASN A 222 -17.22 19.93 -15.99
C ASN A 222 -17.55 19.44 -14.57
N LYS A 223 -16.89 18.39 -14.08
CA LYS A 223 -17.10 17.82 -12.74
C LYS A 223 -15.99 18.18 -11.75
N ILE A 224 -14.95 18.90 -12.17
CA ILE A 224 -13.79 19.19 -11.30
C ILE A 224 -14.21 19.82 -9.98
N ARG A 225 -15.07 20.84 -10.00
CA ARG A 225 -15.52 21.54 -8.77
C ARG A 225 -16.20 20.58 -7.79
N GLU A 226 -17.26 19.91 -8.23
CA GLU A 226 -18.00 18.93 -7.42
C GLU A 226 -17.07 17.86 -6.85
N LYS A 227 -16.22 17.26 -7.70
CA LYS A 227 -15.34 16.16 -7.30
C LYS A 227 -14.19 16.60 -6.41
N SER A 228 -13.69 17.82 -6.57
CA SER A 228 -12.69 18.39 -5.68
C SER A 228 -13.25 18.60 -4.28
N ASP A 229 -14.50 19.06 -4.15
CA ASP A 229 -15.13 19.30 -2.85
C ASP A 229 -15.41 17.96 -2.13
N GLU A 230 -15.78 16.91 -2.87
CA GLU A 230 -15.87 15.55 -2.33
C GLU A 230 -14.51 15.04 -1.81
N ILE A 231 -13.43 15.28 -2.57
CA ILE A 231 -12.08 14.87 -2.15
C ILE A 231 -11.68 15.65 -0.88
N LYS A 232 -11.90 16.96 -0.83
CA LYS A 232 -11.60 17.79 0.35
C LYS A 232 -12.34 17.29 1.59
N ALA A 233 -13.61 16.92 1.46
CA ALA A 233 -14.44 16.48 2.59
C ALA A 233 -13.92 15.21 3.27
N ILE A 234 -13.15 14.37 2.57
CA ILE A 234 -12.62 13.11 3.08
C ILE A 234 -11.11 13.13 3.31
N MET A 235 -10.44 14.27 3.09
CA MET A 235 -8.98 14.37 3.06
C MET A 235 -8.39 14.50 4.47
N GLY A 236 -7.91 13.38 5.03
CA GLY A 236 -7.05 13.36 6.22
C GLY A 236 -5.55 13.20 5.89
N GLU A 237 -4.67 13.41 6.86
CA GLU A 237 -3.20 13.42 6.66
C GLU A 237 -2.66 12.16 5.95
N GLU A 238 -3.04 10.96 6.41
CA GLU A 238 -2.65 9.69 5.78
C GLU A 238 -3.17 9.55 4.32
N LEU A 239 -4.35 10.12 4.05
CA LEU A 239 -4.94 10.10 2.70
C LEU A 239 -4.24 11.08 1.77
N VAL A 240 -3.74 12.21 2.27
CA VAL A 240 -2.96 13.17 1.47
C VAL A 240 -1.69 12.49 0.95
N GLN A 241 -0.94 11.84 1.85
CA GLN A 241 0.30 11.13 1.48
C GLN A 241 0.03 10.00 0.48
N TRP A 242 -0.99 9.19 0.74
CA TRP A 242 -1.37 8.13 -0.19
C TRP A 242 -1.85 8.68 -1.54
N PHE A 243 -2.65 9.74 -1.55
CA PHE A 243 -3.20 10.31 -2.78
C PHE A 243 -2.08 10.90 -3.65
N ALA A 244 -1.09 11.55 -3.03
CA ALA A 244 0.09 12.04 -3.75
C ALA A 244 0.82 10.89 -4.46
N ALA A 245 1.10 9.79 -3.74
CA ALA A 245 1.71 8.60 -4.30
C ALA A 245 0.87 7.99 -5.42
N TYR A 246 -0.43 7.79 -5.17
CA TYR A 246 -1.34 7.20 -6.13
C TYR A 246 -1.45 8.01 -7.43
N LEU A 247 -1.59 9.33 -7.31
CA LEU A 247 -1.75 10.19 -8.48
C LEU A 247 -0.49 10.18 -9.35
N VAL A 248 0.71 10.25 -8.74
CA VAL A 248 1.98 10.22 -9.50
C VAL A 248 2.24 8.84 -10.09
N GLU A 249 2.19 7.79 -9.26
CA GLU A 249 2.66 6.44 -9.58
C GLU A 249 1.63 5.59 -10.33
N HIS A 250 0.35 5.96 -10.35
CA HIS A 250 -0.66 5.17 -11.07
C HIS A 250 -1.40 5.95 -12.14
N ARG A 251 -1.24 7.28 -12.20
CA ARG A 251 -1.99 8.12 -13.15
C ARG A 251 -1.07 8.98 -13.99
N ILE A 252 -0.41 9.96 -13.38
CA ILE A 252 0.41 10.95 -14.09
C ILE A 252 1.47 10.29 -14.97
N GLN A 253 2.18 9.27 -14.48
CA GLN A 253 3.21 8.64 -15.30
C GLN A 253 2.66 7.85 -16.51
N PHE A 254 1.35 7.54 -16.56
CA PHE A 254 0.72 6.76 -17.63
C PHE A 254 -0.26 7.57 -18.49
N GLU A 255 -0.90 8.60 -17.95
CA GLU A 255 -2.07 9.28 -18.53
C GLU A 255 -1.73 10.70 -19.00
N PHE A 256 -0.78 10.83 -19.95
CA PHE A 256 -0.28 12.11 -20.47
C PHE A 256 -1.36 13.14 -20.82
N ASN A 257 -2.42 12.68 -21.49
CA ASN A 257 -3.49 13.54 -21.99
C ASN A 257 -4.35 14.16 -20.87
N LEU A 258 -4.25 13.66 -19.64
CA LEU A 258 -5.02 14.13 -18.49
C LEU A 258 -4.24 15.04 -17.55
N HIS A 259 -2.98 15.39 -17.86
CA HIS A 259 -2.19 16.25 -16.97
C HIS A 259 -2.85 17.60 -16.69
N SER A 260 -3.37 18.29 -17.70
CA SER A 260 -4.07 19.56 -17.46
C SER A 260 -5.29 19.36 -16.54
N LEU A 261 -6.04 18.28 -16.72
CA LEU A 261 -7.20 17.95 -15.89
C LEU A 261 -6.80 17.68 -14.43
N TYR A 262 -5.69 16.97 -14.20
CA TYR A 262 -5.17 16.75 -12.85
C TYR A 262 -4.62 18.01 -12.23
N LEU A 263 -3.99 18.88 -13.01
CA LEU A 263 -3.52 20.18 -12.54
C LEU A 263 -4.69 21.04 -12.07
N ASP A 264 -5.74 21.14 -12.88
CA ASP A 264 -6.97 21.87 -12.54
C ASP A 264 -7.65 21.29 -11.29
N LEU A 265 -7.65 19.95 -11.15
CA LEU A 265 -8.14 19.29 -9.94
C LEU A 265 -7.32 19.70 -8.70
N LEU A 266 -6.00 19.65 -8.77
CA LEU A 266 -5.12 20.01 -7.64
C LEU A 266 -5.25 21.49 -7.27
N ASP A 267 -5.34 22.37 -8.27
CA ASP A 267 -5.55 23.80 -8.06
C ASP A 267 -6.92 24.06 -7.41
N GLN A 268 -7.95 23.32 -7.81
CA GLN A 268 -9.26 23.41 -7.18
C GLN A 268 -9.28 22.80 -5.76
N ILE A 269 -8.50 21.74 -5.50
CA ILE A 269 -8.33 21.17 -4.14
C ILE A 269 -7.62 22.17 -3.22
N GLY A 270 -6.62 22.89 -3.72
CA GLY A 270 -5.95 23.96 -2.96
C GLY A 270 -5.25 23.48 -1.69
N ASN A 271 -4.79 22.22 -1.65
CA ASN A 271 -4.09 21.65 -0.49
C ASN A 271 -2.57 21.74 -0.72
N GLU A 272 -1.91 22.64 0.02
CA GLU A 272 -0.47 22.88 -0.11
C GLU A 272 0.38 21.65 0.29
N GLN A 273 0.00 20.92 1.33
CA GLN A 273 0.71 19.70 1.74
C GLN A 273 0.65 18.63 0.65
N LEU A 274 -0.51 18.47 0.01
CA LEU A 274 -0.66 17.58 -1.15
C LEU A 274 0.26 18.01 -2.30
N ASN A 275 0.32 19.31 -2.61
CA ASN A 275 1.16 19.84 -3.68
C ASN A 275 2.66 19.60 -3.43
N VAL A 276 3.12 19.75 -2.18
CA VAL A 276 4.50 19.42 -1.78
C VAL A 276 4.78 17.94 -1.99
N LEU A 277 3.91 17.06 -1.51
CA LEU A 277 4.10 15.61 -1.64
C LEU A 277 4.03 15.14 -3.11
N ILE A 278 3.18 15.74 -3.94
CA ILE A 278 3.13 15.49 -5.39
C ILE A 278 4.47 15.87 -6.03
N MET A 279 5.06 17.01 -5.64
CA MET A 279 6.37 17.45 -6.14
C MET A 279 7.47 16.47 -5.75
N GLU A 280 7.54 16.11 -4.47
CA GLU A 280 8.52 15.16 -3.94
C GLU A 280 8.44 13.83 -4.69
N LYS A 281 7.23 13.26 -4.79
CA LYS A 281 7.02 11.97 -5.44
C LYS A 281 7.30 12.00 -6.94
N THR A 282 6.96 13.09 -7.62
CA THR A 282 7.31 13.30 -9.03
C THR A 282 8.84 13.30 -9.19
N THR A 283 9.54 14.00 -8.31
CA THR A 283 11.00 14.15 -8.36
C THR A 283 11.72 12.84 -8.04
N GLU A 284 11.26 12.09 -7.04
CA GLU A 284 11.76 10.75 -6.69
C GLU A 284 11.63 9.78 -7.87
N ASN A 285 10.45 9.75 -8.51
CA ASN A 285 10.22 8.88 -9.66
C ASN A 285 11.11 9.25 -10.84
N ILE A 286 11.30 10.55 -11.12
CA ILE A 286 12.22 11.03 -12.17
C ILE A 286 13.66 10.57 -11.88
N ARG A 287 14.17 10.80 -10.66
CA ARG A 287 15.53 10.38 -10.28
C ARG A 287 15.70 8.87 -10.41
N SER A 288 14.77 8.10 -9.85
CA SER A 288 14.78 6.64 -9.95
C SER A 288 14.78 6.14 -11.40
N LEU A 289 14.05 6.81 -12.30
CA LEU A 289 14.03 6.44 -13.72
C LEU A 289 15.31 6.80 -14.46
N LEU A 290 15.95 7.91 -14.10
CA LEU A 290 17.23 8.34 -14.66
C LEU A 290 18.39 7.47 -14.16
N ASP A 291 18.40 7.09 -12.89
CA ASP A 291 19.49 6.32 -12.27
C ASP A 291 19.50 4.84 -12.71
N ASN A 292 18.33 4.24 -12.92
CA ASN A 292 18.22 2.80 -13.14
C ASN A 292 18.44 2.35 -14.59
N ASN A 293 18.74 3.26 -15.54
CA ASN A 293 18.98 2.97 -16.97
C ASN A 293 18.00 1.93 -17.59
N THR A 294 16.75 1.91 -17.12
CA THR A 294 15.79 0.88 -17.55
C THR A 294 15.22 1.24 -18.91
N HIS A 295 15.72 0.58 -19.96
CA HIS A 295 15.39 0.82 -21.37
C HIS A 295 13.88 0.83 -21.71
N ASN A 296 13.01 0.33 -20.82
CA ASN A 296 11.56 0.21 -21.03
C ASN A 296 10.71 1.40 -20.53
N ASN A 297 11.29 2.42 -19.89
CA ASN A 297 10.49 3.45 -19.19
C ASN A 297 10.52 4.86 -19.81
N LYS A 298 10.96 5.01 -21.08
CA LYS A 298 11.08 6.31 -21.77
C LYS A 298 9.78 7.12 -21.80
N ALA A 299 8.64 6.45 -21.97
CA ALA A 299 7.33 7.11 -21.98
C ALA A 299 6.97 7.68 -20.61
N LEU A 300 7.25 6.94 -19.53
CA LEU A 300 6.99 7.38 -18.15
C LEU A 300 7.80 8.64 -17.83
N LEU A 301 9.08 8.64 -18.18
CA LEU A 301 9.96 9.78 -17.95
C LEU A 301 9.51 11.02 -18.74
N LYS A 302 9.08 10.85 -20.00
CA LYS A 302 8.47 11.94 -20.79
C LYS A 302 7.21 12.50 -20.14
N ASN A 303 6.35 11.63 -19.62
CA ASN A 303 5.12 12.03 -18.95
C ASN A 303 5.47 12.81 -17.66
N LEU A 304 6.31 12.26 -16.80
CA LEU A 304 6.75 12.92 -15.58
C LEU A 304 7.47 14.25 -15.86
N GLY A 305 8.27 14.34 -16.92
CA GLY A 305 8.90 15.60 -17.35
C GLY A 305 7.88 16.67 -17.73
N HIS A 306 6.87 16.31 -18.52
CA HIS A 306 5.77 17.22 -18.85
C HIS A 306 5.01 17.67 -17.61
N TRP A 307 4.67 16.73 -16.73
CA TRP A 307 4.00 17.01 -15.46
C TRP A 307 4.81 17.96 -14.57
N LEU A 308 6.10 17.68 -14.39
CA LEU A 308 7.00 18.50 -13.60
C LEU A 308 7.03 19.94 -14.11
N GLY A 309 7.15 20.13 -15.43
CA GLY A 309 7.09 21.46 -16.05
C GLY A 309 5.80 22.21 -15.74
N LEU A 310 4.65 21.52 -15.75
CA LEU A 310 3.34 22.11 -15.47
C LEU A 310 3.20 22.55 -14.00
N ILE A 311 3.65 21.74 -13.05
CA ILE A 311 3.55 22.07 -11.62
C ILE A 311 4.64 23.05 -11.13
N THR A 312 5.66 23.33 -11.95
CA THR A 312 6.77 24.25 -11.64
C THR A 312 6.82 25.45 -12.59
N LEU A 313 7.45 25.28 -13.76
CA LEU A 313 7.83 26.34 -14.68
C LEU A 313 6.61 27.12 -15.18
N ALA A 314 5.53 26.42 -15.54
CA ALA A 314 4.27 27.05 -15.95
C ALA A 314 3.65 27.92 -14.84
N LYS A 315 3.97 27.64 -13.58
CA LYS A 315 3.55 28.40 -12.39
C LYS A 315 4.62 29.40 -11.91
N ASN A 316 5.63 29.69 -12.73
CA ASN A 316 6.77 30.56 -12.39
C ASN A 316 7.57 30.09 -11.17
N LYS A 317 7.55 28.79 -10.86
CA LYS A 317 8.33 28.18 -9.78
C LYS A 317 9.56 27.47 -10.35
N PRO A 318 10.73 27.56 -9.69
CA PRO A 318 11.93 26.84 -10.12
C PRO A 318 11.73 25.33 -10.00
N LEU A 319 12.57 24.56 -10.70
CA LEU A 319 12.59 23.11 -10.59
C LEU A 319 13.18 22.68 -9.23
N PRO A 320 12.76 21.52 -8.67
CA PRO A 320 13.28 20.95 -7.42
C PRO A 320 14.64 20.24 -7.61
N PHE A 321 15.51 20.83 -8.44
CA PHE A 321 16.83 20.32 -8.75
C PHE A 321 17.87 21.44 -8.60
N ASP A 322 19.13 21.06 -8.45
CA ASP A 322 20.23 22.01 -8.41
C ASP A 322 20.31 22.84 -9.70
N LYS A 323 20.85 24.05 -9.57
CA LYS A 323 21.02 24.96 -10.69
C LYS A 323 21.92 24.30 -11.74
N GLY A 324 21.37 24.12 -12.94
CA GLY A 324 22.08 23.49 -14.06
C GLY A 324 21.89 21.98 -14.16
N TYR A 325 21.12 21.35 -13.28
CA TYR A 325 20.86 19.91 -13.33
C TYR A 325 20.37 19.42 -14.69
N LEU A 326 19.39 20.11 -15.31
CA LEU A 326 18.92 19.72 -16.65
C LEU A 326 20.01 19.79 -17.72
N LYS A 327 20.99 20.68 -17.56
CA LYS A 327 22.13 20.77 -18.47
C LYS A 327 23.14 19.65 -18.19
N SER A 328 23.44 19.39 -16.92
CA SER A 328 24.41 18.37 -16.53
C SER A 328 23.99 17.00 -17.05
N ILE A 329 22.72 16.61 -16.88
CA ILE A 329 22.23 15.30 -17.36
C ILE A 329 22.28 15.13 -18.88
N ILE A 330 22.29 16.23 -19.67
CA ILE A 330 22.46 16.16 -21.13
C ILE A 330 23.94 16.00 -21.48
N VAL A 331 24.82 16.72 -20.79
CA VAL A 331 26.26 16.71 -21.05
C VAL A 331 26.91 15.42 -20.56
N GLU A 332 26.43 14.89 -19.44
CA GLU A 332 26.89 13.63 -18.82
C GLU A 332 26.40 12.40 -19.58
N ALA A 333 25.42 12.54 -20.47
CA ALA A 333 24.96 11.46 -21.34
C ALA A 333 26.08 11.07 -22.31
N SER A 334 26.80 10.01 -21.94
CA SER A 334 28.00 9.46 -22.56
C SER A 334 27.73 8.73 -23.89
N GLY A 335 26.46 8.40 -24.18
CA GLY A 335 26.07 7.66 -25.37
C GLY A 335 24.72 8.03 -25.96
N VAL A 336 24.52 7.65 -27.23
CA VAL A 336 23.24 7.84 -27.94
C VAL A 336 22.08 7.21 -27.18
N GLU A 337 22.30 6.09 -26.47
CA GLU A 337 21.26 5.47 -25.65
C GLU A 337 20.81 6.35 -24.48
N GLU A 338 21.75 7.03 -23.81
CA GLU A 338 21.45 7.97 -22.72
C GLU A 338 20.68 9.19 -23.20
N LEU A 339 21.10 9.75 -24.33
CA LEU A 339 20.39 10.86 -24.96
C LEU A 339 18.95 10.50 -25.34
N MET A 340 18.66 9.23 -25.66
CA MET A 340 17.32 8.74 -26.05
C MET A 340 16.26 8.84 -24.94
N TYR A 341 16.65 9.08 -23.69
CA TYR A 341 15.71 9.38 -22.61
C TYR A 341 15.91 10.78 -22.03
N THR A 342 17.16 11.25 -21.90
CA THR A 342 17.44 12.57 -21.32
C THR A 342 16.91 13.70 -22.20
N VAL A 343 17.13 13.66 -23.52
CA VAL A 343 16.67 14.73 -24.43
C VAL A 343 15.14 14.84 -24.45
N PRO A 344 14.37 13.74 -24.64
CA PRO A 344 12.91 13.83 -24.57
C PRO A 344 12.39 14.28 -23.20
N PHE A 345 13.03 13.86 -22.11
CA PHE A 345 12.68 14.30 -20.76
C PHE A 345 12.83 15.81 -20.60
N VAL A 346 14.03 16.34 -20.88
CA VAL A 346 14.32 17.78 -20.77
C VAL A 346 13.39 18.56 -21.69
N ALA A 347 13.19 18.11 -22.93
CA ALA A 347 12.29 18.77 -23.86
C ALA A 347 10.87 18.87 -23.29
N LYS A 348 10.34 17.79 -22.71
CA LYS A 348 8.99 17.80 -22.11
C LYS A 348 8.88 18.71 -20.90
N VAL A 349 9.92 18.83 -20.07
CA VAL A 349 9.96 19.83 -18.99
C VAL A 349 9.89 21.25 -19.56
N LEU A 350 10.71 21.55 -20.57
CA LEU A 350 10.86 22.89 -21.12
C LEU A 350 9.65 23.38 -21.93
N VAL A 351 8.77 22.52 -22.43
CA VAL A 351 7.52 22.97 -23.10
C VAL A 351 6.73 23.94 -22.22
N SER A 352 6.77 23.75 -20.90
CA SER A 352 6.06 24.61 -19.94
C SER A 352 6.62 26.04 -19.85
N CYS A 353 7.84 26.30 -20.34
CA CYS A 353 8.42 27.63 -20.44
C CYS A 353 7.58 28.57 -21.32
N ALA A 354 6.82 28.05 -22.30
CA ALA A 354 5.92 28.86 -23.12
C ALA A 354 4.83 29.57 -22.30
N LYS A 355 4.48 29.05 -21.12
CA LYS A 355 3.48 29.61 -20.20
C LYS A 355 4.12 30.41 -19.05
N SER A 356 5.45 30.48 -18.99
CA SER A 356 6.20 31.08 -17.89
C SER A 356 6.65 32.49 -18.22
N GLN A 357 6.55 33.40 -17.25
CA GLN A 357 7.16 34.72 -17.31
C GLN A 357 8.60 34.68 -16.82
N ALA A 358 8.85 34.03 -15.67
CA ALA A 358 10.18 33.93 -15.06
C ALA A 358 11.12 33.07 -15.91
N PHE A 359 10.61 31.96 -16.48
CA PHE A 359 11.36 31.02 -17.29
C PHE A 359 10.94 31.07 -18.76
N ALA A 360 10.53 32.25 -19.23
CA ALA A 360 10.10 32.46 -20.61
C ALA A 360 11.11 31.89 -21.63
N PRO A 361 10.69 31.54 -22.86
CA PRO A 361 11.56 30.91 -23.86
C PRO A 361 12.89 31.63 -24.11
N LYS A 362 12.87 32.98 -24.07
CA LYS A 362 14.04 33.84 -24.29
C LYS A 362 14.78 34.22 -22.99
N SER A 363 14.41 33.67 -21.85
CA SER A 363 15.13 33.93 -20.60
C SER A 363 16.55 33.34 -20.68
N PRO A 364 17.56 33.95 -20.02
CA PRO A 364 18.92 33.42 -20.04
C PRO A 364 19.01 31.97 -19.56
N TRP A 365 18.20 31.59 -18.57
CA TRP A 365 18.14 30.23 -18.04
C TRP A 365 17.62 29.24 -19.09
N THR A 366 16.47 29.53 -19.71
CA THR A 366 15.87 28.65 -20.72
C THR A 366 16.75 28.54 -21.96
N LEU A 367 17.28 29.68 -22.46
CA LEU A 367 18.18 29.70 -23.60
C LEU A 367 19.46 28.90 -23.35
N SER A 368 20.01 28.93 -22.13
CA SER A 368 21.22 28.16 -21.82
C SER A 368 21.02 26.66 -22.01
N ILE A 369 19.85 26.13 -21.65
CA ILE A 369 19.52 24.70 -21.82
C ILE A 369 19.19 24.40 -23.29
N LEU A 370 18.45 25.29 -23.97
CA LEU A 370 18.13 25.14 -25.39
C LEU A 370 19.38 25.12 -26.27
N LYS A 371 20.41 25.90 -25.94
CA LYS A 371 21.71 25.86 -26.62
C LYS A 371 22.39 24.49 -26.48
N THR A 372 22.38 23.93 -25.27
CA THR A 372 22.92 22.57 -25.05
C THR A 372 22.14 21.52 -25.86
N LEU A 373 20.82 21.64 -25.97
CA LEU A 373 20.03 20.76 -26.85
C LEU A 373 20.33 20.98 -28.35
N ALA A 374 20.61 22.22 -28.76
CA ALA A 374 21.03 22.53 -30.12
C ALA A 374 22.42 21.96 -30.44
N ASP A 375 23.34 21.93 -29.47
CA ASP A 375 24.63 21.27 -29.60
C ASP A 375 24.47 19.76 -29.79
N VAL A 376 23.55 19.12 -29.04
CA VAL A 376 23.20 17.70 -29.24
C VAL A 376 22.62 17.44 -30.62
N HIS A 377 21.77 18.33 -31.15
CA HIS A 377 21.20 18.22 -32.50
C HIS A 377 22.28 18.21 -33.61
N LYS A 378 23.42 18.87 -33.37
CA LYS A 378 24.54 18.96 -34.31
C LYS A 378 25.54 17.78 -34.22
N LEU A 379 25.37 16.87 -33.26
CA LEU A 379 26.31 15.75 -33.08
C LEU A 379 26.28 14.81 -34.29
N PRO A 380 27.46 14.30 -34.73
CA PRO A 380 27.51 13.31 -35.80
C PRO A 380 26.82 12.02 -35.36
N ASN A 381 26.05 11.40 -36.27
CA ASN A 381 25.31 10.16 -36.05
C ASN A 381 24.21 10.23 -34.96
N ILE A 382 23.72 11.43 -34.63
CA ILE A 382 22.54 11.58 -33.78
C ILE A 382 21.32 10.92 -34.43
N LYS A 383 20.48 10.24 -33.64
CA LYS A 383 19.28 9.60 -34.18
C LYS A 383 18.22 10.64 -34.56
N LEU A 384 17.55 10.44 -35.69
CA LEU A 384 16.51 11.35 -36.22
C LEU A 384 15.42 11.71 -35.19
N ASN A 385 14.99 10.75 -34.36
CA ASN A 385 13.98 11.00 -33.35
C ASN A 385 14.44 12.00 -32.27
N LEU A 386 15.74 12.06 -31.95
CA LEU A 386 16.29 13.07 -31.05
C LEU A 386 16.33 14.44 -31.70
N MET A 387 16.71 14.50 -32.97
CA MET A 387 16.66 15.75 -33.74
C MET A 387 15.24 16.32 -33.77
N PHE A 388 14.25 15.47 -34.08
CA PHE A 388 12.84 15.87 -34.10
C PHE A 388 12.35 16.35 -32.73
N GLU A 389 12.74 15.74 -31.62
CA GLU A 389 12.35 16.22 -30.28
C GLU A 389 12.85 17.65 -30.01
N VAL A 390 14.11 17.96 -30.37
CA VAL A 390 14.67 19.32 -30.22
C VAL A 390 13.95 20.32 -31.13
N GLU A 391 13.67 19.95 -32.38
CA GLU A 391 12.96 20.80 -33.33
C GLU A 391 11.51 21.07 -32.90
N VAL A 392 10.80 20.04 -32.44
CA VAL A 392 9.42 20.17 -31.94
C VAL A 392 9.39 21.05 -30.68
N LEU A 393 10.36 20.90 -29.78
CA LEU A 393 10.51 21.80 -28.64
C LEU A 393 10.68 23.25 -29.10
N CYS A 394 11.64 23.53 -29.99
CA CYS A 394 11.90 24.88 -30.50
C CYS A 394 10.65 25.51 -31.14
N LYS A 395 9.91 24.71 -31.94
CA LYS A 395 8.62 25.13 -32.50
C LYS A 395 7.60 25.46 -31.40
N SER A 396 7.46 24.62 -30.37
CA SER A 396 6.53 24.86 -29.25
C SER A 396 6.85 26.13 -28.45
N LEU A 397 8.12 26.53 -28.44
CA LEU A 397 8.62 27.71 -27.73
C LEU A 397 8.75 28.95 -28.64
N ASN A 398 8.38 28.83 -29.92
CA ASN A 398 8.55 29.86 -30.95
C ASN A 398 10.01 30.37 -31.04
N ILE A 399 10.96 29.43 -31.07
CA ILE A 399 12.40 29.68 -31.21
C ILE A 399 12.87 29.05 -32.52
N HIS A 400 13.68 29.78 -33.28
CA HIS A 400 14.35 29.26 -34.46
C HIS A 400 15.65 28.57 -34.06
N LEU A 401 15.76 27.26 -34.36
CA LEU A 401 16.92 26.44 -33.98
C LEU A 401 18.24 26.99 -34.54
N GLU A 402 18.22 27.58 -35.74
CA GLU A 402 19.39 28.21 -36.39
C GLU A 402 19.96 29.40 -35.60
N ARG A 403 19.18 29.99 -34.69
CA ARG A 403 19.57 31.15 -33.87
C ARG A 403 20.10 30.76 -32.48
N LEU A 404 20.15 29.46 -32.17
CA LEU A 404 20.61 28.94 -30.89
C LEU A 404 22.12 28.67 -30.88
#